data_AF-A0A0F9KRR3-F1
#
_entry.id   AF-A0A0F9KRR3-F1
#
_cell.length_a   1.000
_cell.length_b   1.000
_cell.length_c   1.000
_cell.angle_alpha   90.00
_cell.angle_beta   90.00
_cell.angle_gamma   90.00
#
_symmetry.space_group_name_H-M   'P 1'
#
loop_
_entity.id
_entity.type
_entity.pdbx_description
1 polymer ?
#
loop_
_entity_poly.entity_id
_entity_poly.type
_entity_poly.pdbx_seq_one_letter_code
_entity_poly.pdbx_strand_id
1 'polypeptide(L)'
;MNKEPVSRELFDDVMVPNYAPGSIIPVRGEGSRIWDQEGREFIDLQGGIAVNCLGHSHPGLVGALQEQSEKIWHLSNVMTNEPALRLAKTLCDLTFA
;
A
#
# COMPACT_ATOMS: atom_id res chain seq x y z
N MET A 1 0.96 -19.92 -9.49
CA MET A 1 1.56 -18.59 -9.73
C MET A 1 2.73 -18.76 -10.68
N ASN A 2 2.86 -17.86 -11.65
CA ASN A 2 3.96 -17.90 -12.61
C ASN A 2 5.28 -17.75 -11.84
N LYS A 3 6.23 -18.67 -12.05
CA LYS A 3 7.49 -18.77 -11.29
C LYS A 3 8.68 -18.11 -12.00
N GLU A 4 8.40 -17.34 -13.05
CA GLU A 4 9.44 -16.70 -13.85
C GLU A 4 10.13 -15.58 -13.05
N PRO A 5 11.44 -15.41 -13.21
CA PRO A 5 12.18 -14.33 -12.57
C PRO A 5 11.66 -12.97 -13.08
N VAL A 6 11.35 -12.07 -12.15
CA VAL A 6 10.89 -10.71 -12.43
C VAL A 6 12.10 -9.78 -12.47
N SER A 7 12.29 -9.06 -13.58
CA SER A 7 13.37 -8.09 -13.76
C SER A 7 12.84 -6.68 -14.06
N ARG A 8 13.73 -5.69 -14.14
CA ARG A 8 13.36 -4.32 -14.49
C ARG A 8 12.89 -4.22 -15.94
N GLU A 9 13.50 -4.98 -16.84
CA GLU A 9 13.17 -5.00 -18.27
C GLU A 9 11.74 -5.48 -18.50
N LEU A 10 11.24 -6.40 -17.66
CA LEU A 10 9.87 -6.88 -17.74
C LEU A 10 8.84 -5.74 -17.63
N PHE A 11 9.14 -4.66 -16.90
CA PHE A 11 8.27 -3.48 -16.84
C PHE A 11 8.04 -2.88 -18.23
N ASP A 12 9.09 -2.79 -19.06
CA ASP A 12 8.99 -2.17 -20.38
C ASP A 12 8.17 -3.05 -21.35
N ASP A 13 8.14 -4.37 -21.12
CA ASP A 13 7.40 -5.33 -21.94
C ASP A 13 5.91 -5.40 -21.58
N VAL A 14 5.55 -5.22 -20.30
CA VAL A 14 4.20 -5.51 -19.79
C VAL A 14 3.39 -4.28 -19.36
N MET A 15 4.03 -3.14 -19.15
CA MET A 15 3.37 -1.93 -18.67
C MET A 15 3.17 -0.91 -19.79
N VAL A 16 2.04 -0.19 -19.75
CA VAL A 16 1.86 0.99 -20.59
C VAL A 16 2.94 2.01 -20.22
N PRO A 17 3.65 2.64 -21.19
CA PRO A 17 4.84 3.46 -20.91
C PRO A 17 4.47 4.88 -20.44
N ASN A 18 3.68 4.99 -19.38
CA ASN A 18 3.36 6.26 -18.71
C ASN A 18 4.28 6.58 -17.52
N TYR A 19 5.17 5.64 -17.14
CA TYR A 19 6.20 5.82 -16.12
C TYR A 19 7.55 5.30 -16.60
N ALA A 20 8.63 5.83 -16.02
CA ALA A 20 10.00 5.35 -16.19
C ALA A 20 10.59 5.02 -14.80
N PRO A 21 10.24 3.87 -14.20
CA PRO A 21 10.72 3.50 -12.87
C PRO A 21 12.23 3.26 -12.88
N GLY A 22 12.87 3.54 -11.74
CA GLY A 22 14.29 3.27 -11.51
C GLY A 22 14.63 1.78 -11.57
N SER A 23 15.92 1.47 -11.42
CA SER A 23 16.41 0.08 -11.48
C SER A 23 16.19 -0.73 -10.20
N ILE A 24 15.84 -0.06 -9.09
CA ILE A 24 15.60 -0.71 -7.80
C ILE A 24 14.18 -1.27 -7.79
N ILE A 25 14.03 -2.57 -7.50
CA ILE A 25 12.74 -3.26 -7.37
C ILE A 25 12.55 -3.65 -5.90
N PRO A 26 11.82 -2.85 -5.09
CA PRO A 26 11.55 -3.17 -3.69
C PRO A 26 10.65 -4.41 -3.55
N VAL A 27 11.00 -5.32 -2.64
CA VAL A 27 10.24 -6.55 -2.34
C VAL A 27 9.76 -6.65 -0.88
N ARG A 28 10.35 -5.85 0.01
CA ARG A 28 9.97 -5.79 1.43
C ARG A 28 10.07 -4.35 1.91
N GLY A 29 9.16 -3.97 2.81
CA GLY A 29 9.25 -2.71 3.55
C GLY A 29 8.81 -2.88 5.00
N GLU A 30 9.45 -2.12 5.89
CA GLU A 30 9.16 -2.08 7.33
C GLU A 30 9.51 -0.69 7.88
N GLY A 31 8.51 0.04 8.39
CA GLY A 31 8.69 1.42 8.83
C GLY A 31 9.20 2.29 7.67
N SER A 32 10.31 3.01 7.87
CA SER A 32 10.97 3.82 6.84
C SER A 32 12.13 3.11 6.15
N ARG A 33 12.12 1.77 6.10
CA ARG A 33 13.13 0.95 5.41
C ARG A 33 12.49 0.10 4.34
N ILE A 34 13.19 -0.05 3.21
CA ILE A 34 12.82 -0.94 2.12
C ILE A 34 14.02 -1.80 1.70
N TRP A 35 13.74 -3.00 1.18
CA TRP A 35 14.73 -3.92 0.65
C TRP A 35 14.37 -4.32 -0.77
N ASP A 36 15.36 -4.38 -1.65
CA ASP A 36 15.19 -4.83 -3.04
C ASP A 36 15.35 -6.35 -3.22
N GLN A 37 15.21 -6.82 -4.46
CA GLN A 37 15.36 -8.22 -4.84
C GLN A 37 16.75 -8.81 -4.50
N GLU A 38 17.79 -7.98 -4.44
CA GLU A 38 19.14 -8.39 -4.05
C GLU A 38 19.39 -8.29 -2.53
N GLY A 39 18.39 -7.85 -1.76
CA GLY A 39 18.47 -7.68 -0.31
C GLY A 39 19.18 -6.40 0.14
N ARG A 40 19.45 -5.44 -0.76
CA ARG A 40 20.02 -4.14 -0.39
C ARG A 40 18.98 -3.33 0.37
N GLU A 41 19.38 -2.75 1.50
CA GLU A 41 18.53 -1.91 2.33
C GLU A 41 18.63 -0.44 1.93
N PHE A 42 17.50 0.25 1.90
CA PHE A 42 17.40 1.69 1.68
C PHE A 42 16.55 2.34 2.76
N ILE A 43 16.91 3.56 3.16
CA ILE A 43 16.03 4.43 3.95
C ILE A 43 15.05 5.12 3.00
N ASP A 44 13.75 4.93 3.24
CA ASP A 44 12.69 5.54 2.45
C ASP A 44 12.39 6.96 2.95
N LEU A 45 12.92 7.95 2.23
CA LEU A 45 12.62 9.37 2.40
C LEU A 45 11.60 9.89 1.37
N GLN A 46 11.11 9.02 0.48
CA GLN A 46 10.05 9.37 -0.47
C GLN A 46 8.66 9.15 0.11
N GLY A 47 8.53 8.14 0.98
CA GLY A 47 7.27 7.78 1.64
C GLY A 47 6.16 7.44 0.65
N GLY A 48 6.50 6.87 -0.51
CA GLY A 48 5.54 6.60 -1.57
C GLY A 48 4.85 7.86 -2.11
N ILE A 49 5.58 8.96 -2.28
CA ILE A 49 5.04 10.29 -2.61
C ILE A 49 4.11 10.77 -1.48
N ALA A 50 4.66 10.83 -0.26
CA ALA A 50 3.96 11.24 0.96
C ALA A 50 2.69 10.44 1.33
N VAL A 51 2.48 9.26 0.74
CA VAL A 51 1.34 8.37 1.01
C VAL A 51 1.55 7.56 2.30
N ASN A 52 2.75 7.01 2.49
CA ASN A 52 3.05 6.07 3.57
C ASN A 52 3.34 6.78 4.89
N CYS A 53 2.34 7.50 5.43
CA CYS A 53 2.49 8.32 6.64
C CYS A 53 2.82 7.51 7.91
N LEU A 54 2.51 6.22 7.95
CA LEU A 54 2.86 5.29 9.03
C LEU A 54 3.97 4.29 8.63
N GLY A 55 4.64 4.53 7.51
CA GLY A 55 5.64 3.63 6.95
C GLY A 55 5.07 2.37 6.31
N HIS A 56 5.96 1.50 5.85
CA HIS A 56 5.64 0.23 5.20
C HIS A 56 5.23 -0.84 6.22
N SER A 57 4.23 -1.65 5.87
CA SER A 57 3.80 -2.83 6.64
C SER A 57 3.50 -2.53 8.13
N HIS A 58 2.91 -1.36 8.43
CA HIS A 58 2.60 -0.96 9.80
C HIS A 58 1.66 -2.00 10.47
N PRO A 59 2.02 -2.63 11.61
CA PRO A 59 1.26 -3.73 12.19
C PRO A 59 -0.22 -3.43 12.45
N GLY A 60 -0.52 -2.19 12.86
CA GLY A 60 -1.91 -1.76 13.07
C GLY A 60 -2.73 -1.66 11.77
N LEU A 61 -2.11 -1.27 10.65
CA LEU A 61 -2.80 -1.21 9.35
C LEU A 61 -2.99 -2.61 8.77
N VAL A 62 -1.95 -3.47 8.88
CA VAL A 62 -2.02 -4.86 8.45
C VAL A 62 -3.11 -5.61 9.21
N GLY A 63 -3.19 -5.46 10.54
CA GLY A 63 -4.22 -6.08 11.36
C GLY A 63 -5.64 -5.60 11.00
N ALA A 64 -5.83 -4.30 10.82
CA ALA A 64 -7.13 -3.75 10.41
C ALA A 64 -7.57 -4.25 9.04
N LEU A 65 -6.64 -4.37 8.08
CA LEU A 65 -6.91 -4.94 6.77
C LEU A 65 -7.32 -6.42 6.88
N GLN A 66 -6.55 -7.22 7.61
CA GLN A 66 -6.81 -8.66 7.79
C GLN A 66 -8.20 -8.89 8.40
N GLU A 67 -8.51 -8.22 9.51
CA GLU A 67 -9.79 -8.37 10.21
C GLU A 67 -10.98 -8.05 9.30
N GLN A 68 -10.93 -6.93 8.56
CA GLN A 68 -12.06 -6.53 7.71
C GLN A 68 -12.15 -7.40 6.45
N SER A 69 -11.01 -7.86 5.92
CA SER A 69 -10.96 -8.72 4.73
C SER A 69 -11.63 -10.09 4.94
N GLU A 70 -11.70 -10.58 6.18
CA GLU A 70 -12.39 -11.82 6.52
C GLU A 70 -13.90 -11.65 6.69
N LYS A 71 -14.41 -10.40 6.65
CA LYS A 71 -15.83 -10.06 6.81
C LYS A 71 -16.47 -9.65 5.49
N ILE A 72 -16.12 -8.47 4.98
CA ILE A 72 -16.70 -7.91 3.75
C ILE A 72 -15.84 -6.79 3.16
N TRP A 73 -15.72 -6.78 1.83
CA TRP A 73 -14.85 -5.86 1.09
C TRP A 73 -15.64 -4.74 0.41
N HIS A 74 -16.74 -5.08 -0.25
CA HIS A 74 -17.44 -4.14 -1.12
C HIS A 74 -18.94 -4.45 -1.24
N LEU A 75 -19.76 -3.40 -1.22
CA LEU A 75 -21.23 -3.46 -1.27
C LEU A 75 -21.85 -2.44 -2.22
N SER A 76 -21.05 -1.71 -3.00
CA SER A 76 -21.42 -0.42 -3.62
C SER A 76 -21.88 0.62 -2.58
N ASN A 77 -22.57 1.67 -3.02
CA ASN A 77 -23.20 2.68 -2.16
C ASN A 77 -24.72 2.50 -2.01
N VAL A 78 -25.28 1.40 -2.53
CA VAL A 78 -26.70 1.03 -2.27
C VAL A 78 -26.89 0.65 -0.79
N MET A 79 -25.84 0.12 -0.15
CA MET A 79 -25.81 -0.23 1.27
C MET A 79 -24.67 0.52 1.96
N THR A 80 -24.86 0.88 3.23
CA THR A 80 -23.79 1.43 4.08
C THR A 80 -23.03 0.32 4.82
N ASN A 81 -21.96 0.67 5.54
CA ASN A 81 -21.19 -0.24 6.38
C ASN A 81 -20.64 0.46 7.63
N GLU A 82 -20.43 -0.31 8.70
CA GLU A 82 -19.95 0.25 9.97
C GLU A 82 -18.58 0.96 9.88
N PRO A 83 -17.54 0.42 9.19
CA PRO A 83 -16.25 1.10 9.06
C PRO A 83 -16.37 2.51 8.47
N ALA A 84 -17.16 2.69 7.40
CA ALA A 84 -17.36 3.99 6.78
C ALA A 84 -18.02 5.00 7.73
N LEU A 85 -19.05 4.58 8.48
CA LEU A 85 -19.74 5.45 9.44
C LEU A 85 -18.84 5.84 10.62
N ARG A 86 -18.03 4.91 11.14
CA ARG A 86 -17.07 5.20 12.23
C ARG A 86 -15.97 6.15 11.78
N LEU A 87 -15.45 5.97 10.56
CA LEU A 87 -14.46 6.88 9.98
C LEU A 87 -15.06 8.29 9.79
N ALA A 88 -16.25 8.39 9.20
CA ALA A 88 -16.93 9.66 8.99
C ALA A 88 -17.16 10.40 10.33
N LYS A 89 -17.65 9.70 11.36
CA LYS A 89 -17.82 10.26 12.71
C LYS A 89 -16.51 10.80 13.28
N THR A 90 -15.44 10.03 13.17
CA THR A 90 -14.10 10.42 13.66
C THR A 90 -13.61 11.69 12.96
N LEU A 91 -13.82 11.80 11.64
CA LEU A 91 -13.42 12.99 10.88
C LEU A 91 -14.24 14.22 11.27
N CYS A 92 -15.56 14.11 11.43
CA CYS A 92 -16.39 15.21 11.93
C CYS A 92 -15.93 15.68 13.31
N ASP A 93 -15.68 14.75 14.24
CA ASP A 93 -15.26 15.09 15.60
C ASP A 93 -13.89 15.79 15.68
N LEU A 94 -12.98 15.45 14.77
CA LEU A 94 -11.61 15.99 14.74
C LEU A 94 -11.46 17.23 13.86
N THR A 95 -12.50 17.63 13.13
CA THR A 95 -12.45 18.75 12.19
C THR A 95 -13.63 19.69 12.42
N PHE A 96 -13.79 20.67 11.53
CA PHE A 96 -14.88 21.66 11.59
C PHE A 96 -16.10 21.23 10.75
N ALA A 97 -16.16 19.95 10.37
CA ALA A 97 -17.21 19.38 9.55
C ALA A 97 -18.46 19.01 10.37
#